data_AF-A0A7V9IRZ0-F1
#
_entry.id   AF-A0A7V9IRZ0-F1
#
_cell.length_a   1.000
_cell.length_b   1.000
_cell.length_c   1.000
_cell.angle_alpha   90.00
_cell.angle_beta   90.00
_cell.angle_gamma   90.00
#
_symmetry.space_group_name_H-M   'P 1'
#
loop_
_entity.id
_entity.type
_entity.pdbx_description
1 polymer ?
#
loop_
_entity_poly.entity_id
_entity_poly.type
_entity_poly.pdbx_seq_one_letter_code
_entity_poly.pdbx_strand_id
1 'polypeptide(L)'
;RTTLSLDDDVAAQLNQLRARKDRPFKQLVNDVLRAGLLQLGREQPVRGGPFTRSVSLGKPRLPDVDDISEVLALVEGERHL
;
A
#
# COMPACT_ATOMS: atom_id res chain seq x y z
N ARG A 1 -4.91 23.54 28.01
CA ARG A 1 -5.50 22.41 28.79
C ARG A 1 -6.75 22.02 28.04
N THR A 2 -6.91 20.74 27.70
CA THR A 2 -8.05 20.22 26.93
C THR A 2 -8.60 19.00 27.67
N THR A 3 -9.88 18.71 27.48
CA THR A 3 -10.51 17.48 27.97
C THR A 3 -10.78 16.60 26.76
N LEU A 4 -10.38 15.33 26.84
CA LEU A 4 -10.57 14.32 25.80
C LEU A 4 -11.16 13.08 26.47
N SER A 5 -12.29 12.60 25.95
CA SER A 5 -12.83 11.29 26.29
C SER A 5 -12.13 10.23 25.44
N LEU A 6 -11.73 9.12 26.06
CA LEU A 6 -11.06 8.00 25.39
C LEU A 6 -11.91 6.75 25.60
N ASP A 7 -11.97 5.90 24.58
CA ASP A 7 -12.56 4.57 24.70
C ASP A 7 -11.75 3.72 25.70
N ASP A 8 -12.43 2.77 26.34
CA ASP A 8 -11.86 1.97 27.44
C ASP A 8 -10.62 1.18 27.01
N ASP A 9 -10.62 0.67 25.78
CA ASP A 9 -9.50 -0.09 25.20
C ASP A 9 -8.28 0.81 24.95
N VAL A 10 -8.49 2.03 24.44
CA VAL A 10 -7.43 3.03 24.23
C VAL A 10 -6.84 3.48 25.57
N ALA A 11 -7.70 3.74 26.57
CA ALA A 11 -7.26 4.11 27.92
C ALA A 11 -6.44 2.99 28.57
N ALA A 12 -6.85 1.72 28.42
CA ALA A 12 -6.12 0.56 28.92
C ALA A 12 -4.73 0.45 28.27
N GLN A 13 -4.62 0.60 26.96
CA GLN A 13 -3.35 0.55 26.23
C GLN A 13 -2.39 1.67 26.67
N LEU A 14 -2.88 2.90 26.84
CA LEU A 14 -2.07 4.03 27.31
C LEU A 14 -1.55 3.79 28.74
N ASN A 15 -2.36 3.21 29.63
CA ASN A 15 -1.96 2.87 30.99
C ASN A 15 -0.89 1.76 31.02
N GLN A 16 -1.03 0.73 30.17
CA GLN A 16 -0.01 -0.31 30.03
C GLN A 16 1.31 0.26 29.51
N LEU A 17 1.26 1.15 28.51
CA LEU A 17 2.45 1.81 27.98
C LEU A 17 3.11 2.71 29.03
N ARG A 18 2.30 3.40 29.84
CA ARG A 18 2.78 4.23 30.96
C ARG A 18 3.55 3.40 31.98
N ALA A 19 2.98 2.25 32.39
CA ALA A 19 3.62 1.36 33.36
C ALA A 19 4.99 0.85 32.89
N ARG A 20 5.20 0.70 31.57
CA ARG A 20 6.48 0.25 31.00
C ARG A 20 7.52 1.34 30.86
N LYS A 21 7.11 2.60 30.70
CA LYS A 21 8.03 3.71 30.33
C LYS A 21 8.31 4.71 31.44
N ASP A 22 7.58 4.64 32.57
CA ASP A 22 7.69 5.58 33.70
C ASP A 22 7.68 7.06 33.28
N ARG A 23 6.67 7.45 32.48
CA ARG A 23 6.49 8.82 31.98
C ARG A 23 5.15 9.38 32.42
N PRO A 24 5.03 10.72 32.61
CA PRO A 24 3.75 11.33 32.98
C PRO A 24 2.71 11.14 31.87
N PHE A 25 1.47 10.84 32.27
CA PHE A 25 0.36 10.49 31.35
C PHE A 25 0.17 11.51 30.23
N LYS A 26 0.22 12.81 30.54
CA LYS A 26 0.09 13.90 29.55
C LYS A 26 1.18 13.85 28.47
N GLN A 27 2.43 13.58 28.84
CA GLN A 27 3.51 13.49 27.85
C GLN A 27 3.32 12.27 26.96
N LEU A 28 2.98 11.13 27.55
CA LEU A 28 2.73 9.89 26.83
C LEU A 28 1.58 10.02 25.83
N VAL A 29 0.45 10.60 26.23
CA VAL A 29 -0.69 10.88 25.34
C VAL A 29 -0.27 11.77 24.18
N ASN A 30 0.42 12.88 24.45
CA ASN A 30 0.85 13.78 23.39
C ASN A 30 1.84 13.13 22.41
N ASP A 31 2.76 12.31 22.90
CA ASP A 31 3.74 11.62 22.05
C ASP A 31 3.06 10.58 21.15
N VAL A 32 2.11 9.81 21.70
CA VAL A 32 1.31 8.85 20.93
C VAL A 32 0.46 9.56 19.88
N LEU A 33 -0.22 10.66 20.24
CA LEU A 33 -1.03 11.43 19.29
C LEU A 33 -0.18 12.03 18.16
N ARG A 34 0.99 12.59 18.47
CA ARG A 34 1.90 13.11 17.43
C ARG A 34 2.36 12.01 16.47
N ALA A 35 2.73 10.84 17.00
CA ALA A 35 3.14 9.70 16.18
C ALA A 35 1.98 9.18 15.30
N GLY A 36 0.78 9.07 15.87
CA GLY A 36 -0.43 8.67 15.14
C GLY A 36 -0.81 9.66 14.04
N LEU A 37 -0.81 10.96 14.33
CA LEU A 37 -1.10 12.01 13.34
C LEU A 37 -0.07 12.03 12.21
N LEU A 38 1.22 11.84 12.52
CA LEU A 38 2.26 11.73 11.50
C LEU A 38 2.07 10.49 10.60
N GLN A 39 1.62 9.37 11.18
CA GLN A 39 1.34 8.15 10.44
C GLN A 39 0.10 8.30 9.56
N LEU A 40 -0.97 8.91 10.07
CA LEU A 40 -2.21 9.18 9.33
C LEU A 40 -2.00 10.19 8.19
N GLY A 41 -1.10 11.17 8.38
CA GLY A 41 -0.76 12.15 7.35
C GLY A 41 0.15 11.61 6.24
N ARG A 42 0.72 10.42 6.41
CA ARG A 42 1.44 9.73 5.34
C ARG A 42 0.43 8.95 4.52
N GLU A 43 0.28 9.29 3.24
CA GLU A 43 -0.36 8.38 2.29
C GLU A 43 0.36 7.04 2.38
N GLN A 44 -0.37 6.00 2.79
CA GLN A 44 0.21 4.66 2.78
C GLN A 44 0.56 4.37 1.32
N PRO A 45 1.82 4.07 0.98
CA PRO A 45 2.13 3.61 -0.35
C PRO A 45 1.21 2.41 -0.58
N VAL A 46 0.40 2.48 -1.64
CA VAL A 46 -0.41 1.35 -2.07
C VAL A 46 0.56 0.20 -2.14
N ARG A 47 0.43 -0.76 -1.22
CA ARG A 47 1.27 -1.95 -1.26
C ARG A 47 0.90 -2.64 -2.55
N GLY A 48 1.70 -2.40 -3.59
CA GLY A 48 1.58 -3.12 -4.84
C GLY A 48 1.50 -4.59 -4.47
N GLY A 49 0.47 -5.28 -4.96
CA GLY A 49 0.30 -6.71 -4.72
C GLY A 49 1.57 -7.49 -5.11
N PRO A 50 1.63 -8.80 -4.81
CA PRO A 50 2.77 -9.61 -5.19
C PRO A 50 3.14 -9.37 -6.66
N PHE A 51 4.33 -8.84 -6.89
CA PHE A 51 4.84 -8.50 -8.22
C PHE A 51 5.89 -9.53 -8.64
N THR A 52 5.84 -9.98 -9.88
CA THR A 52 6.84 -10.87 -10.46
C THR A 52 8.01 -10.05 -11.01
N ARG A 53 9.24 -10.58 -10.91
CA ARG A 53 10.40 -9.91 -11.49
C ARG A 53 10.23 -9.84 -13.02
N SER A 54 10.37 -8.66 -13.60
CA SER A 54 10.43 -8.47 -15.05
C SER A 54 11.61 -9.24 -15.63
N VAL A 55 11.35 -10.01 -16.69
CA VAL A 55 12.38 -10.69 -17.48
C VAL A 55 12.29 -10.22 -18.92
N SER A 56 13.42 -10.22 -19.63
CA SER A 56 13.42 -9.92 -21.07
C SER A 56 12.81 -11.09 -21.83
N LEU A 57 11.80 -10.81 -22.65
CA LEU A 57 11.20 -11.78 -23.59
C LEU A 57 11.84 -11.70 -24.98
N GLY A 58 12.84 -10.84 -25.17
CA GLY A 58 13.47 -10.59 -26.47
C GLY A 58 12.65 -9.67 -27.37
N LYS A 59 12.97 -9.68 -28.67
CA LYS A 59 12.28 -8.87 -29.68
C LYS A 59 10.94 -9.52 -30.06
N PRO A 60 9.83 -8.77 -30.07
CA PRO A 60 8.54 -9.27 -30.52
C PRO A 60 8.63 -9.81 -31.96
N ARG A 61 7.96 -10.94 -32.23
CA ARG A 61 7.84 -11.51 -33.58
C ARG A 61 6.71 -10.86 -34.39
N LEU A 62 5.79 -10.20 -33.70
CA LEU A 62 4.64 -9.49 -34.25
C LEU A 62 4.83 -7.99 -34.00
N PRO A 63 4.43 -7.13 -34.96
CA PRO A 63 4.55 -5.67 -34.82
C PRO A 63 3.59 -5.11 -33.78
N ASP A 64 2.39 -5.68 -33.71
CA ASP A 64 1.34 -5.36 -32.74
C ASP A 64 0.62 -6.67 -32.36
N VAL A 65 0.17 -6.78 -31.12
CA VAL A 65 -0.61 -7.91 -30.59
C VAL A 65 -1.99 -7.49 -30.10
N ASP A 66 -2.30 -6.19 -30.13
CA ASP A 66 -3.59 -5.65 -29.72
C ASP A 66 -4.62 -5.73 -30.87
N ASP A 67 -4.18 -5.75 -32.13
CA ASP A 67 -5.03 -6.08 -33.28
C ASP A 67 -5.01 -7.59 -33.57
N ILE A 68 -5.95 -8.30 -32.93
CA ILE A 68 -6.10 -9.75 -33.09
C ILE A 68 -6.34 -10.14 -34.56
N SER A 69 -7.03 -9.30 -35.35
CA SER A 69 -7.40 -9.64 -36.72
C SER A 69 -6.17 -9.64 -37.64
N GLU A 70 -5.31 -8.62 -37.50
CA GLU A 70 -4.05 -8.54 -38.24
C GLU A 70 -3.09 -9.67 -37.85
N VAL A 71 -3.02 -10.00 -36.55
CA VAL A 71 -2.21 -11.12 -36.06
C VAL A 71 -2.66 -12.45 -36.66
N LEU A 72 -3.98 -12.70 -36.70
CA LEU A 72 -4.51 -13.92 -37.30
C LEU A 72 -4.21 -13.98 -38.81
N ALA A 73 -4.41 -12.88 -39.54
CA ALA A 73 -4.09 -12.82 -40.97
C ALA A 73 -2.61 -13.13 -41.25
N LEU A 74 -1.70 -12.61 -40.42
CA LEU A 74 -0.26 -12.83 -40.56
C LEU A 74 0.15 -14.27 -40.20
N VAL A 75 -0.49 -14.89 -39.20
CA VAL A 75 -0.19 -16.25 -38.72
C VAL A 75 -0.80 -17.33 -39.62
N GLU A 76 -2.02 -17.11 -40.12
CA GLU A 76 -2.74 -18.08 -40.96
C GLU A 76 -2.22 -18.13 -42.41
N GLY A 77 -1.46 -17.09 -42.80
CA GLY A 77 -0.99 -16.83 -44.15
C GLY A 77 -2.14 -16.37 -45.04
N GLU A 78 -1.88 -15.55 -46.05
CA GLU A 78 -2.86 -15.18 -47.09
C GLU A 78 -3.40 -16.42 -47.83
N ARG A 79 -4.34 -17.13 -47.20
CA ARG A 79 -5.19 -18.17 -47.76
C ARG A 79 -6.63 -17.71 -47.67
N HIS A 80 -6.87 -16.56 -48.28
CA HIS A 80 -8.20 -16.20 -48.77
C HIS A 80 -8.11 -16.20 -50.30
N LEU A 81 -8.27 -17.39 -50.89
CA LEU A 81 -8.78 -17.57 -52.25
C LEU A 81 -10.20 -18.10 -52.15
#